data_AF-A0A7S4NIN9-F1
#
_entry.id   AF-A0A7S4NIN9-F1
#
_cell.length_a   1.000
_cell.length_b   1.000
_cell.length_c   1.000
_cell.angle_alpha   90.00
_cell.angle_beta   90.00
_cell.angle_gamma   90.00
#
_symmetry.space_group_name_H-M   'P 1'
#
loop_
_entity.id
_entity.type
_entity.pdbx_description
1 polymer ?
#
loop_
_entity_poly.entity_id
_entity_poly.type
_entity_poly.pdbx_seq_one_letter_code
_entity_poly.pdbx_strand_id
1 'polypeptide(L)'
;PDPPQVPGAGSNSPPAKTPPGFEKKCPKEPRRPLGPAASDSDAKTTATGGTGRDDATATETAQSREERAIMSAERAAAKIERLGFDVGYRLCERLAQHKALGPPPAAASSSSGKDGPDPSASVQLEAVKFLCKEFWTEVFRKQIDKLQTNHRGVFVLKDHELRWLRRLPPEDETARVAAIKMLAFPCGLIRGALSNLGIAAVVSCDFLADGKNMAACSFNIKVKS
;
A
#
# COMPACT_ATOMS: atom_id res chain seq x y z
N PRO A 1 24.57 56.70 -19.19
CA PRO A 1 25.12 55.42 -18.71
C PRO A 1 23.97 54.49 -18.31
N ASP A 2 23.44 53.78 -19.31
CA ASP A 2 22.44 52.73 -19.15
C ASP A 2 23.12 51.42 -18.70
N PRO A 3 22.45 50.58 -17.88
CA PRO A 3 22.95 49.25 -17.57
C PRO A 3 22.69 48.27 -18.73
N PRO A 4 23.59 47.29 -18.96
CA PRO A 4 23.48 46.38 -20.09
C PRO A 4 22.39 45.32 -19.89
N GLN A 5 21.61 45.09 -20.95
CA GLN A 5 20.64 44.02 -21.09
C GLN A 5 21.34 42.65 -21.26
N VAL A 6 20.89 41.65 -20.51
CA VAL A 6 21.32 40.24 -20.66
C VAL A 6 20.31 39.51 -21.56
N PRO A 7 20.74 38.78 -22.61
CA PRO A 7 19.82 38.06 -23.49
C PRO A 7 19.35 36.74 -22.85
N GLY A 8 18.03 36.55 -22.80
CA GLY A 8 17.38 35.34 -22.32
C GLY A 8 17.59 34.16 -23.27
N ALA A 9 18.21 33.10 -22.76
CA ALA A 9 18.31 31.82 -23.44
C ALA A 9 16.95 31.10 -23.40
N GLY A 10 16.39 30.84 -24.58
CA GLY A 10 15.22 29.99 -24.76
C GLY A 10 15.53 28.53 -24.39
N SER A 11 14.64 27.92 -23.61
CA SER A 11 14.60 26.47 -23.45
C SER A 11 13.29 25.94 -24.01
N ASN A 12 13.36 25.47 -25.25
CA ASN A 12 12.37 24.57 -25.84
C ASN A 12 12.48 23.22 -25.11
N SER A 13 11.47 22.84 -24.33
CA SER A 13 11.29 21.46 -23.85
C SER A 13 10.15 20.79 -24.64
N PRO A 14 10.38 19.62 -25.26
CA PRO A 14 9.34 18.91 -26.01
C PRO A 14 8.36 18.17 -25.07
N PRO A 15 7.12 17.90 -25.51
CA PRO A 15 6.11 17.21 -24.70
C PRO A 15 6.44 15.73 -24.50
N ALA A 16 6.10 15.24 -23.30
CA ALA A 16 6.31 13.88 -22.83
C ALA A 16 5.57 12.84 -23.70
N LYS A 17 6.31 11.82 -24.16
CA LYS A 17 5.77 10.61 -24.78
C LYS A 17 5.20 9.68 -23.71
N THR A 18 3.94 9.28 -23.87
CA THR A 18 3.24 8.21 -23.15
C THR A 18 3.90 6.86 -23.47
N PRO A 19 4.24 6.00 -22.49
CA PRO A 19 4.64 4.63 -22.77
C PRO A 19 3.40 3.72 -22.98
N PRO A 20 3.51 2.69 -23.84
CA PRO A 20 2.39 1.86 -24.28
C PRO A 20 1.97 0.80 -23.25
N GLY A 21 0.71 0.39 -23.34
CA GLY A 21 0.07 -0.61 -22.50
C GLY A 21 0.73 -1.99 -22.57
N PHE A 22 0.82 -2.62 -21.40
CA PHE A 22 1.27 -4.01 -21.28
C PHE A 22 0.13 -4.96 -21.69
N GLU A 23 0.23 -5.52 -22.89
CA GLU A 23 -0.48 -6.75 -23.26
C GLU A 23 0.05 -7.93 -22.43
N LYS A 24 -0.87 -8.64 -21.77
CA LYS A 24 -0.58 -9.85 -21.01
C LYS A 24 -0.24 -10.99 -21.98
N LYS A 25 1.03 -11.40 -22.04
CA LYS A 25 1.46 -12.62 -22.74
C LYS A 25 1.85 -13.68 -21.71
N CYS A 26 1.02 -14.72 -21.56
CA CYS A 26 1.34 -15.91 -20.76
C CYS A 26 2.60 -16.62 -21.30
N PRO A 27 3.55 -17.05 -20.45
CA PRO A 27 4.63 -17.92 -20.88
C PRO A 27 4.13 -19.36 -21.11
N LYS A 28 4.56 -19.94 -22.23
CA LYS A 28 4.41 -21.37 -22.55
C LYS A 28 5.36 -22.20 -21.68
N GLU A 29 4.85 -23.28 -21.12
CA GLU A 29 5.56 -24.26 -20.29
C GLU A 29 6.56 -25.10 -21.12
N PRO A 30 7.80 -25.34 -20.64
CA PRO A 30 8.69 -26.33 -21.25
C PRO A 30 8.61 -27.71 -20.57
N ARG A 31 8.59 -28.72 -21.44
CA ARG A 31 8.45 -30.17 -21.22
C ARG A 31 9.48 -30.75 -20.23
N ARG A 32 9.05 -31.73 -19.42
CA ARG A 32 9.93 -32.63 -18.64
C ARG A 32 10.58 -33.72 -19.52
N PRO A 33 11.80 -34.18 -19.21
CA PRO A 33 12.37 -35.41 -19.76
C PRO A 33 11.91 -36.68 -19.01
N LEU A 34 11.99 -37.78 -19.75
CA LEU A 34 11.57 -39.15 -19.44
C LEU A 34 12.45 -39.88 -18.39
N GLY A 35 11.82 -40.81 -17.67
CA GLY A 35 12.43 -41.90 -16.89
C GLY A 35 11.47 -43.11 -16.84
N PRO A 36 11.91 -44.32 -16.47
CA PRO A 36 12.00 -45.45 -17.41
C PRO A 36 10.91 -46.53 -17.29
N ALA A 37 11.03 -47.48 -18.23
CA ALA A 37 10.17 -48.61 -18.56
C ALA A 37 9.98 -49.70 -17.48
N ALA A 38 8.79 -50.30 -17.48
CA ALA A 38 8.44 -51.67 -17.10
C ALA A 38 7.02 -51.93 -17.65
N SER A 39 6.87 -52.61 -18.78
CA SER A 39 6.66 -54.06 -18.97
C SER A 39 5.26 -54.56 -18.61
N ASP A 40 4.51 -54.94 -19.66
CA ASP A 40 3.46 -55.99 -19.82
C ASP A 40 2.30 -56.03 -18.79
N SER A 41 1.03 -56.19 -19.16
CA SER A 41 0.48 -57.18 -20.10
C SER A 41 -0.93 -56.80 -20.59
N ASP A 42 -1.28 -57.37 -21.74
CA ASP A 42 -2.52 -57.30 -22.53
C ASP A 42 -3.86 -57.53 -21.81
N ALA A 43 -4.91 -56.81 -22.26
CA ALA A 43 -6.18 -57.41 -22.74
C ALA A 43 -7.17 -56.39 -23.36
N LYS A 44 -7.16 -56.35 -24.71
CA LYS A 44 -8.24 -56.20 -25.72
C LYS A 44 -9.66 -55.67 -25.37
N THR A 45 -10.06 -54.66 -26.19
CA THR A 45 -11.40 -54.34 -26.79
C THR A 45 -12.52 -53.89 -25.83
N THR A 46 -13.27 -52.79 -26.02
CA THR A 46 -13.92 -52.23 -27.23
C THR A 46 -14.20 -50.72 -27.04
N ALA A 47 -14.15 -49.96 -28.13
CA ALA A 47 -14.42 -48.53 -28.19
C ALA A 47 -15.92 -48.19 -28.05
N THR A 48 -16.23 -47.12 -27.34
CA THR A 48 -17.30 -46.18 -27.72
C THR A 48 -17.02 -44.82 -27.09
N GLY A 49 -16.95 -43.79 -27.93
CA GLY A 49 -16.43 -42.47 -27.58
C GLY A 49 -17.30 -41.72 -26.57
N GLY A 50 -16.63 -41.17 -25.56
CA GLY A 50 -17.11 -40.06 -24.73
C GLY A 50 -16.07 -38.96 -24.77
N THR A 51 -16.09 -38.13 -25.81
CA THR A 51 -15.32 -36.89 -25.88
C THR A 51 -16.05 -35.81 -25.09
N GLY A 52 -15.40 -35.32 -24.03
CA GLY A 52 -15.72 -34.04 -23.38
C GLY A 52 -16.48 -34.16 -22.07
N ARG A 53 -15.75 -34.12 -20.93
CA ARG A 53 -16.30 -33.65 -19.64
C ARG A 53 -15.28 -33.40 -18.52
N ASP A 54 -14.03 -33.85 -18.64
CA ASP A 54 -13.10 -33.82 -17.49
C ASP A 54 -12.28 -32.52 -17.33
N ASP A 55 -12.31 -31.61 -18.32
CA ASP A 55 -11.50 -30.38 -18.29
C ASP A 55 -12.24 -29.19 -17.63
N ALA A 56 -13.56 -29.12 -17.80
CA ALA A 56 -14.38 -28.04 -17.23
C ALA A 56 -14.50 -28.14 -15.70
N THR A 57 -14.64 -29.35 -15.16
CA THR A 57 -14.78 -29.60 -13.71
C THR A 57 -13.47 -29.34 -12.96
N ALA A 58 -12.32 -29.65 -13.57
CA ALA A 58 -11.00 -29.36 -13.01
C ALA A 58 -10.71 -27.86 -12.97
N THR A 59 -11.17 -27.12 -13.97
CA THR A 59 -11.00 -25.66 -14.08
C THR A 59 -11.86 -24.90 -13.06
N GLU A 60 -13.12 -25.31 -12.85
CA GLU A 60 -14.02 -24.73 -11.83
C GLU A 60 -13.54 -24.99 -10.38
N THR A 61 -12.95 -26.16 -10.11
CA THR A 61 -12.39 -26.46 -8.79
C THR A 61 -11.08 -25.74 -8.49
N ALA A 62 -10.27 -25.40 -9.51
CA ALA A 62 -9.08 -24.59 -9.34
C ALA A 62 -9.41 -23.11 -9.08
N GLN A 63 -10.34 -22.54 -9.87
CA GLN A 63 -10.81 -21.15 -9.70
C GLN A 63 -11.43 -20.93 -8.32
N SER A 64 -12.28 -21.85 -7.86
CA SER A 64 -12.89 -21.75 -6.53
C SER A 64 -11.89 -21.90 -5.36
N ARG A 65 -10.76 -22.58 -5.55
CA ARG A 65 -9.68 -22.66 -4.55
C ARG A 65 -8.89 -21.36 -4.47
N GLU A 66 -8.57 -20.76 -5.61
CA GLU A 66 -7.88 -19.48 -5.70
C GLU A 66 -8.72 -18.36 -5.10
N GLU A 67 -10.01 -18.30 -5.42
CA GLU A 67 -10.97 -17.34 -4.82
C GLU A 67 -11.05 -17.50 -3.30
N ARG A 68 -11.10 -18.73 -2.79
CA ARG A 68 -11.08 -18.99 -1.33
C ARG A 68 -9.77 -18.53 -0.69
N ALA A 69 -8.64 -18.70 -1.36
CA ALA A 69 -7.34 -18.27 -0.87
C ALA A 69 -7.25 -16.73 -0.82
N ILE A 70 -7.75 -16.03 -1.84
CA ILE A 70 -7.84 -14.57 -1.88
C ILE A 70 -8.73 -14.07 -0.74
N MET A 71 -9.96 -14.59 -0.62
CA MET A 71 -10.86 -14.19 0.48
C MET A 71 -10.28 -14.48 1.87
N SER A 72 -9.58 -15.60 2.04
CA SER A 72 -8.90 -15.91 3.31
C SER A 72 -7.78 -14.91 3.61
N ALA A 73 -6.98 -14.54 2.60
CA ALA A 73 -5.91 -13.56 2.73
C ALA A 73 -6.45 -12.16 3.05
N GLU A 74 -7.54 -11.74 2.40
CA GLU A 74 -8.23 -10.47 2.68
C GLU A 74 -8.77 -10.42 4.11
N ARG A 75 -9.41 -11.49 4.59
CA ARG A 75 -9.87 -11.58 5.99
C ARG A 75 -8.71 -11.53 6.98
N ALA A 76 -7.60 -12.20 6.67
CA ALA A 76 -6.40 -12.15 7.50
C ALA A 76 -5.82 -10.73 7.54
N ALA A 77 -5.71 -10.06 6.39
CA ALA A 77 -5.25 -8.68 6.31
C ALA A 77 -6.17 -7.73 7.09
N ALA A 78 -7.50 -7.87 6.97
CA ALA A 78 -8.46 -7.07 7.73
C ALA A 78 -8.32 -7.26 9.25
N LYS A 79 -8.06 -8.48 9.72
CA LYS A 79 -7.80 -8.75 11.14
C LYS A 79 -6.50 -8.11 11.61
N ILE A 80 -5.43 -8.21 10.82
CA ILE A 80 -4.13 -7.60 11.10
C ILE A 80 -4.26 -6.07 11.14
N GLU A 81 -4.99 -5.48 10.20
CA GLU A 81 -5.30 -4.05 10.15
C GLU A 81 -6.07 -3.61 11.40
N ARG A 82 -7.08 -4.38 11.83
CA ARG A 82 -7.82 -4.08 13.06
C ARG A 82 -6.93 -4.09 14.31
N LEU A 83 -6.03 -5.06 14.42
CA LEU A 83 -5.04 -5.07 15.51
C LEU A 83 -4.14 -3.83 15.46
N GLY A 84 -3.67 -3.46 14.26
CA GLY A 84 -2.92 -2.24 14.04
C GLY A 84 -3.72 -1.00 14.48
N PHE A 85 -5.01 -0.94 14.17
CA PHE A 85 -5.89 0.16 14.59
C PHE A 85 -5.94 0.32 16.10
N ASP A 86 -6.22 -0.75 16.83
CA ASP A 86 -6.35 -0.68 18.29
C ASP A 86 -5.02 -0.29 18.95
N VAL A 87 -3.89 -0.82 18.45
CA VAL A 87 -2.54 -0.46 18.91
C VAL A 87 -2.24 1.00 18.59
N GLY A 88 -2.53 1.45 17.37
CA GLY A 88 -2.24 2.80 16.92
C GLY A 88 -3.04 3.84 17.69
N TYR A 89 -4.31 3.55 17.99
CA TYR A 89 -5.17 4.42 18.78
C TYR A 89 -4.60 4.64 20.18
N ARG A 90 -4.29 3.54 20.90
CA ARG A 90 -3.76 3.60 22.28
C ARG A 90 -2.36 4.20 22.35
N LEU A 91 -1.51 3.88 21.37
CA LEU A 91 -0.17 4.46 21.29
C LEU A 91 -0.25 5.97 21.07
N CYS A 92 -1.15 6.41 20.19
CA CYS A 92 -1.36 7.83 19.93
C CYS A 92 -1.90 8.55 21.16
N GLU A 93 -2.85 7.97 21.89
CA GLU A 93 -3.37 8.53 23.14
C GLU A 93 -2.23 8.87 24.11
N ARG A 94 -1.28 7.95 24.30
CA ARG A 94 -0.11 8.17 25.16
C ARG A 94 0.83 9.23 24.59
N LEU A 95 1.16 9.17 23.31
CA LEU A 95 2.15 10.07 22.71
C LEU A 95 1.61 11.51 22.56
N ALA A 96 0.30 11.68 22.36
CA ALA A 96 -0.34 12.97 22.20
C ALA A 96 -0.65 13.68 23.54
N GLN A 97 -0.49 13.02 24.69
CA GLN A 97 -0.72 13.64 26.02
C GLN A 97 0.07 14.92 26.25
N HIS A 98 1.27 15.03 25.67
CA HIS A 98 2.12 16.20 25.79
C HIS A 98 1.91 17.24 24.66
N LYS A 99 0.95 16.99 23.76
CA LYS A 99 0.78 17.77 22.54
C LYS A 99 -0.67 18.25 22.40
N ALA A 100 -0.87 19.54 22.60
CA ALA A 100 -2.13 20.20 22.25
C ALA A 100 -2.25 20.29 20.72
N LEU A 101 -2.64 19.19 20.07
CA LEU A 101 -2.85 19.12 18.62
C LEU A 101 -4.19 19.74 18.16
N GLY A 102 -4.94 20.36 19.07
CA GLY A 102 -6.19 21.04 18.74
C GLY A 102 -6.53 22.16 19.72
N PRO A 103 -7.40 23.10 19.33
CA PRO A 103 -7.93 24.10 20.25
C PRO A 103 -8.73 23.41 21.38
N PRO A 104 -8.74 23.98 22.60
CA PRO A 104 -9.47 23.41 23.74
C PRO A 104 -10.98 23.27 23.42
N PRO A 105 -11.69 22.33 24.08
CA PRO A 105 -13.08 21.96 23.79
C PRO A 105 -14.13 23.08 24.00
N ALA A 106 -13.73 24.33 24.25
CA ALA A 106 -14.60 25.48 24.43
C ALA A 106 -14.47 26.58 23.35
N ALA A 107 -13.55 26.46 22.38
CA ALA A 107 -13.24 27.56 21.43
C ALA A 107 -13.93 27.44 20.07
N ALA A 108 -14.98 26.63 19.94
CA ALA A 108 -15.86 26.62 18.77
C ALA A 108 -16.89 27.77 18.87
N SER A 109 -16.42 29.02 18.85
CA SER A 109 -17.30 30.19 18.70
C SER A 109 -16.68 31.17 17.71
N SER A 110 -17.30 31.22 16.53
CA SER A 110 -17.46 32.38 15.64
C SER A 110 -16.31 33.40 15.54
N SER A 111 -15.59 33.38 14.42
CA SER A 111 -15.20 34.65 13.78
C SER A 111 -14.95 34.46 12.28
N SER A 112 -15.80 35.12 11.52
CA SER A 112 -15.65 35.49 10.12
C SER A 112 -14.29 36.15 9.83
N GLY A 113 -13.53 35.56 8.91
CA GLY A 113 -12.30 36.12 8.35
C GLY A 113 -11.85 35.27 7.16
N LYS A 114 -12.20 35.71 5.95
CA LYS A 114 -11.81 35.12 4.67
C LYS A 114 -10.28 35.28 4.47
N ASP A 115 -9.67 34.29 3.83
CA ASP A 115 -8.26 34.24 3.34
C ASP A 115 -7.19 33.65 4.28
N GLY A 116 -7.58 32.86 5.29
CA GLY A 116 -6.68 31.94 6.00
C GLY A 116 -6.85 30.47 5.54
N PRO A 117 -5.81 29.60 5.62
CA PRO A 117 -6.00 28.16 5.40
C PRO A 117 -7.07 27.63 6.36
N ASP A 118 -7.98 26.80 5.86
CA ASP A 118 -9.06 26.18 6.64
C ASP A 118 -8.49 25.61 7.96
N PRO A 119 -9.01 26.02 9.13
CA PRO A 119 -8.51 25.54 10.42
C PRO A 119 -8.54 24.00 10.52
N SER A 120 -9.41 23.32 9.78
CA SER A 120 -9.42 21.86 9.66
C SER A 120 -8.18 21.33 8.92
N ALA A 121 -7.77 21.99 7.84
CA ALA A 121 -6.63 21.56 7.04
C ALA A 121 -5.29 21.73 7.77
N SER A 122 -5.16 22.77 8.60
CA SER A 122 -3.97 22.96 9.44
C SER A 122 -3.87 21.88 10.53
N VAL A 123 -4.98 21.56 11.21
CA VAL A 123 -5.04 20.46 12.20
C VAL A 123 -4.67 19.12 11.55
N GLN A 124 -5.22 18.82 10.37
CA GLN A 124 -4.88 17.59 9.63
C GLN A 124 -3.39 17.51 9.30
N LEU A 125 -2.80 18.60 8.81
CA LEU A 125 -1.38 18.64 8.48
C LEU A 125 -0.49 18.45 9.71
N GLU A 126 -0.82 19.09 10.83
CA GLU A 126 -0.05 18.94 12.08
C GLU A 126 -0.16 17.52 12.66
N ALA A 127 -1.34 16.89 12.58
CA ALA A 127 -1.52 15.48 12.93
C ALA A 127 -0.66 14.54 12.06
N VAL A 128 -0.61 14.77 10.74
CA VAL A 128 0.22 13.95 9.85
C VAL A 128 1.72 14.21 10.07
N LYS A 129 2.14 15.45 10.39
CA LYS A 129 3.53 15.72 10.79
C LYS A 129 3.92 15.02 12.08
N PHE A 130 3.02 15.02 13.07
CA PHE A 130 3.19 14.24 14.30
C PHE A 130 3.38 12.75 14.00
N LEU A 131 2.55 12.19 13.12
CA LEU A 131 2.70 10.81 12.68
C LEU A 131 4.08 10.55 12.09
N CYS A 132 4.53 11.38 11.17
CA CYS A 132 5.80 11.22 10.47
C CYS A 132 7.03 11.29 11.39
N LYS A 133 6.97 12.11 12.44
CA LYS A 133 8.14 12.46 13.26
C LYS A 133 8.20 11.76 14.60
N GLU A 134 7.08 11.66 15.29
CA GLU A 134 7.02 11.20 16.68
C GLU A 134 6.47 9.77 16.73
N PHE A 135 5.27 9.57 16.20
CA PHE A 135 4.63 8.26 16.19
C PHE A 135 5.44 7.21 15.42
N TRP A 136 5.91 7.55 14.21
CA TRP A 136 6.73 6.62 13.41
C TRP A 136 8.06 6.32 14.08
N THR A 137 8.67 7.31 14.72
CA THR A 137 9.92 7.13 15.48
C THR A 137 9.71 6.19 16.66
N GLU A 138 8.59 6.27 17.36
CA GLU A 138 8.31 5.37 18.46
C GLU A 138 8.18 3.91 18.00
N VAL A 139 7.48 3.67 16.88
CA VAL A 139 7.21 2.31 16.36
C VAL A 139 8.43 1.73 15.63
N PHE A 140 9.06 2.50 14.74
CA PHE A 140 10.08 2.02 13.81
C PHE A 140 11.47 2.57 14.12
N ARG A 141 11.63 3.41 15.14
CA ARG A 141 12.91 4.04 15.52
C ARG A 141 13.53 4.86 14.37
N LYS A 142 12.70 5.35 13.46
CA LYS A 142 13.03 6.27 12.36
C LYS A 142 11.83 7.16 12.04
N GLN A 143 12.08 8.29 11.38
CA GLN A 143 11.02 9.14 10.82
C GLN A 143 10.60 8.63 9.43
N ILE A 144 9.45 9.08 8.95
CA ILE A 144 9.05 8.94 7.55
C ILE A 144 10.01 9.74 6.66
N ASP A 145 10.47 9.15 5.57
CA ASP A 145 11.48 9.74 4.69
C ASP A 145 10.92 10.89 3.85
N LYS A 146 9.66 10.77 3.39
CA LYS A 146 9.01 11.82 2.61
C LYS A 146 7.52 11.93 2.88
N LEU A 147 7.04 13.16 3.10
CA LEU A 147 5.63 13.50 3.15
C LEU A 147 5.25 14.33 1.92
N GLN A 148 4.18 13.93 1.23
CA GLN A 148 3.56 14.70 0.15
C GLN A 148 2.09 14.94 0.50
N THR A 149 1.53 16.08 0.12
CA THR A 149 0.11 16.39 0.32
C THR A 149 -0.42 17.28 -0.80
N ASN A 150 -1.71 17.18 -1.09
CA ASN A 150 -2.41 18.12 -1.98
C ASN A 150 -3.12 19.24 -1.22
N HIS A 151 -2.93 19.36 0.10
CA HIS A 151 -3.63 20.30 1.00
C HIS A 151 -5.17 20.20 0.98
N ARG A 152 -5.71 19.11 0.41
CA ARG A 152 -7.14 18.81 0.29
C ARG A 152 -7.47 17.45 0.89
N GLY A 153 -6.86 17.15 2.05
CA GLY A 153 -7.10 15.93 2.79
C GLY A 153 -6.47 14.66 2.21
N VAL A 154 -5.56 14.77 1.23
CA VAL A 154 -4.77 13.61 0.74
C VAL A 154 -3.31 13.77 1.11
N PHE A 155 -2.73 12.73 1.70
CA PHE A 155 -1.33 12.66 2.10
C PHE A 155 -0.69 11.36 1.60
N VAL A 156 0.58 11.42 1.26
CA VAL A 156 1.39 10.25 0.87
C VAL A 156 2.66 10.27 1.70
N LEU A 157 2.81 9.24 2.53
CA LEU A 157 3.97 9.03 3.40
C LEU A 157 4.84 7.96 2.75
N LYS A 158 6.11 8.24 2.47
CA LYS A 158 7.04 7.28 1.90
C LYS A 158 8.07 6.89 2.94
N ASP A 159 8.20 5.59 3.18
CA ASP A 159 9.28 4.99 3.93
C ASP A 159 10.12 4.19 2.93
N HIS A 160 11.37 4.60 2.71
CA HIS A 160 12.27 3.97 1.73
C HIS A 160 12.88 2.66 2.26
N GLU A 161 12.80 2.41 3.56
CA GLU A 161 13.37 1.21 4.18
C GLU A 161 12.60 0.87 5.47
N LEU A 162 11.39 0.35 5.30
CA LEU A 162 10.55 -0.09 6.40
C LEU A 162 11.23 -1.26 7.12
N ARG A 163 11.64 -1.03 8.37
CA ARG A 163 12.53 -1.93 9.13
C ARG A 163 12.02 -3.36 9.25
N TRP A 164 10.70 -3.55 9.28
CA TRP A 164 10.10 -4.89 9.40
C TRP A 164 10.28 -5.74 8.13
N LEU A 165 10.38 -5.08 6.97
CA LEU A 165 10.47 -5.75 5.67
C LEU A 165 11.92 -5.92 5.20
N ARG A 166 12.88 -5.21 5.80
CA ARG A 166 14.32 -5.26 5.43
C ARG A 166 14.91 -6.67 5.36
N ARG A 167 14.42 -7.60 6.19
CA ARG A 167 14.94 -8.98 6.26
C ARG A 167 14.25 -9.95 5.30
N LEU A 168 13.24 -9.50 4.57
CA LEU A 168 12.57 -10.34 3.60
C LEU A 168 13.44 -10.45 2.33
N PRO A 169 13.64 -11.67 1.80
CA PRO A 169 14.41 -11.85 0.58
C PRO A 169 13.74 -11.10 -0.58
N PRO A 170 14.50 -10.31 -1.35
CA PRO A 170 13.98 -9.71 -2.57
C PRO A 170 13.71 -10.80 -3.61
N GLU A 171 12.81 -10.55 -4.55
CA GLU A 171 12.47 -11.46 -5.67
C GLU A 171 11.88 -12.83 -5.25
N ASP A 172 11.50 -13.02 -3.98
CA ASP A 172 10.74 -14.18 -3.51
C ASP A 172 9.25 -13.86 -3.42
N GLU A 173 8.44 -14.55 -4.22
CA GLU A 173 7.00 -14.37 -4.28
C GLU A 173 6.31 -14.70 -2.94
N THR A 174 6.82 -15.69 -2.19
CA THR A 174 6.27 -16.04 -0.87
C THR A 174 6.53 -14.91 0.13
N ALA A 175 7.76 -14.38 0.13
CA ALA A 175 8.12 -13.22 0.93
C ALA A 175 7.31 -11.97 0.53
N ARG A 176 7.03 -11.78 -0.76
CA ARG A 176 6.20 -10.67 -1.27
C ARG A 176 4.78 -10.75 -0.73
N VAL A 177 4.15 -11.93 -0.77
CA VAL A 177 2.82 -12.16 -0.19
C VAL A 177 2.83 -11.92 1.32
N ALA A 178 3.87 -12.35 2.03
CA ALA A 178 4.03 -12.08 3.45
C ALA A 178 4.19 -10.58 3.74
N ALA A 179 4.99 -9.86 2.95
CA ALA A 179 5.20 -8.42 3.07
C ALA A 179 3.90 -7.64 2.92
N ILE A 180 3.07 -7.98 1.92
CA ILE A 180 1.75 -7.36 1.71
C ILE A 180 0.87 -7.54 2.95
N LYS A 181 0.84 -8.75 3.54
CA LYS A 181 0.08 -9.01 4.77
C LYS A 181 0.62 -8.22 5.96
N MET A 182 1.94 -8.09 6.08
CA MET A 182 2.58 -7.31 7.14
C MET A 182 2.25 -5.82 7.05
N LEU A 183 2.12 -5.27 5.84
CA LEU A 183 1.77 -3.86 5.61
C LEU A 183 0.33 -3.50 6.04
N ALA A 184 -0.56 -4.48 6.20
CA ALA A 184 -1.88 -4.24 6.77
C ALA A 184 -1.80 -3.68 8.20
N PHE A 185 -0.80 -4.08 8.99
CA PHE A 185 -0.66 -3.62 10.38
C PHE A 185 -0.27 -2.13 10.47
N PRO A 186 0.76 -1.62 9.76
CA PRO A 186 1.04 -0.19 9.69
C PRO A 186 -0.13 0.65 9.15
N CYS A 187 -0.91 0.15 8.19
CA CYS A 187 -2.14 0.82 7.75
C CYS A 187 -3.13 1.02 8.89
N GLY A 188 -3.33 -0.04 9.69
CA GLY A 188 -4.11 0.01 10.92
C GLY A 188 -3.55 1.01 11.92
N LEU A 189 -2.23 0.96 12.20
CA LEU A 189 -1.57 1.89 13.14
C LEU A 189 -1.85 3.36 12.80
N ILE A 190 -1.66 3.73 11.52
CA ILE A 190 -1.89 5.09 11.04
C ILE A 190 -3.37 5.45 11.20
N ARG A 191 -4.29 4.58 10.80
CA ARG A 191 -5.74 4.82 10.96
C ARG A 191 -6.15 4.99 12.42
N GLY A 192 -5.66 4.13 13.30
CA GLY A 192 -5.94 4.17 14.73
C GLY A 192 -5.48 5.47 15.35
N ALA A 193 -4.25 5.88 15.04
CA ALA A 193 -3.68 7.13 15.52
C ALA A 193 -4.45 8.36 15.01
N LEU A 194 -4.78 8.42 13.71
CA LEU A 194 -5.61 9.50 13.16
C LEU A 194 -6.99 9.55 13.81
N SER A 195 -7.62 8.39 14.04
CA SER A 195 -8.92 8.32 14.72
C SER A 195 -8.85 8.82 16.16
N ASN A 196 -7.73 8.59 16.88
CA ASN A 196 -7.51 9.13 18.22
C ASN A 196 -7.38 10.66 18.20
N LEU A 197 -6.77 11.21 17.14
CA LEU A 197 -6.67 12.66 16.89
C LEU A 197 -7.95 13.29 16.31
N GLY A 198 -9.05 12.54 16.21
CA GLY A 198 -10.33 13.02 15.69
C GLY A 198 -10.41 13.12 14.16
N ILE A 199 -9.45 12.54 13.43
CA ILE A 199 -9.38 12.59 11.96
C ILE A 199 -9.82 11.23 11.40
N ALA A 200 -11.01 11.17 10.82
CA ALA A 200 -11.48 9.99 10.10
C ALA A 200 -10.77 9.89 8.74
N ALA A 201 -10.01 8.82 8.51
CA ALA A 201 -9.28 8.63 7.26
C ALA A 201 -9.34 7.17 6.76
N VAL A 202 -9.11 7.01 5.46
CA VAL A 202 -8.81 5.74 4.81
C VAL A 202 -7.32 5.70 4.51
N VAL A 203 -6.68 4.56 4.79
CA VAL A 203 -5.25 4.37 4.54
C VAL A 203 -5.09 3.13 3.65
N SER A 204 -4.36 3.28 2.55
CA SER A 204 -3.88 2.18 1.72
C SER A 204 -2.36 2.21 1.66
N CYS A 205 -1.75 1.09 1.30
CA CYS A 205 -0.30 0.96 1.17
C CYS A 205 0.08 0.28 -0.12
N ASP A 206 1.21 0.71 -0.69
CA ASP A 206 1.81 0.13 -1.89
C ASP A 206 3.34 0.09 -1.74
N PHE A 207 4.00 -0.87 -2.38
CA PHE A 207 5.47 -0.82 -2.51
C PHE A 207 5.88 0.33 -3.43
N LEU A 208 7.06 0.91 -3.18
CA LEU A 208 7.64 1.87 -4.12
C LEU A 208 8.15 1.13 -5.37
N ALA A 209 7.98 1.78 -6.53
CA ALA A 209 8.02 1.16 -7.85
C ALA A 209 9.41 0.69 -8.33
N ASP A 210 10.43 0.76 -7.48
CA ASP A 210 11.79 0.33 -7.79
C ASP A 210 11.94 -1.20 -7.86
N GLY A 211 10.93 -1.97 -7.40
CA GLY A 211 10.73 -3.41 -7.67
C GLY A 211 11.76 -4.37 -7.05
N LYS A 212 12.97 -3.87 -6.77
CA LYS A 212 14.11 -4.60 -6.22
C LYS A 212 14.17 -4.52 -4.69
N ASN A 213 13.50 -3.53 -4.11
CA ASN A 213 13.48 -3.29 -2.67
C ASN A 213 12.05 -3.41 -2.12
N MET A 214 11.74 -4.57 -1.55
CA MET A 214 10.45 -4.80 -0.88
C MET A 214 10.31 -4.06 0.46
N ALA A 215 11.37 -3.42 0.95
CA ALA A 215 11.31 -2.60 2.15
C ALA A 215 10.82 -1.18 1.89
N ALA A 216 10.81 -0.73 0.64
CA ALA A 216 10.35 0.61 0.28
C ALA A 216 8.83 0.61 0.06
N CYS A 217 8.10 1.42 0.82
CA CYS A 217 6.63 1.49 0.74
C CYS A 217 6.10 2.93 0.84
N SER A 218 4.89 3.12 0.35
CA SER A 218 4.09 4.32 0.54
C SER A 218 2.79 4.03 1.25
N PHE A 219 2.36 4.94 2.10
CA PHE A 219 1.05 4.96 2.75
C PHE A 219 0.27 6.15 2.22
N ASN A 220 -0.85 5.87 1.55
CA ASN A 220 -1.76 6.86 1.01
C ASN A 220 -2.89 7.08 2.01
N ILE A 221 -3.01 8.30 2.53
CA ILE A 221 -4.01 8.70 3.51
C ILE A 221 -5.01 9.61 2.82
N LYS A 222 -6.29 9.26 2.88
CA LYS A 222 -7.40 10.09 2.42
C LYS A 222 -8.33 10.39 3.60
N VAL A 223 -8.33 11.65 4.04
CA VAL A 223 -9.25 12.14 5.07
C VAL A 223 -10.67 12.12 4.50
N LYS A 224 -11.63 11.65 5.30
CA LYS A 224 -13.05 11.68 4.98
C LYS A 224 -13.56 13.10 5.24
N SER A 225 -14.05 13.74 4.18
CA SER A 225 -14.76 15.03 4.20
C SER A 225 -16.20 14.86 4.65
#